data_AF-A0A1B5Z7B2-F1
#
_entry.id   AF-A0A1B5Z7B2-F1
#
_cell.length_a   1.000
_cell.length_b   1.000
_cell.length_c   1.000
_cell.angle_alpha   90.00
_cell.angle_beta   90.00
_cell.angle_gamma   90.00
#
_symmetry.space_group_name_H-M   'P 1'
#
loop_
_entity.id
_entity.type
_entity.pdbx_description
1 polymer ?
#
loop_
_entity_poly.entity_id
_entity_poly.type
_entity_poly.pdbx_seq_one_letter_code
_entity_poly.pdbx_strand_id
1 'polypeptide(L)'
;MLLSQMGSLQSTFLFLILLHSLNIAAFKDQDWKKATATFAKDTEGSLITEGACGYGDLHKASYGKHSVGLSTILFNRGSTCGACYEIRCVDHILWCVLGSPSVIVTATDFCPPNYGLSIDYGGWCNFPREHFELSQAAFAEIAKRKADIIPIQYRR
;
A
#
# COMPACT_ATOMS: atom_id res chain seq x y z
N MET A 1 19.50 21.68 52.17
CA MET A 1 18.18 21.94 51.54
C MET A 1 18.24 22.09 50.02
N LEU A 2 19.27 22.72 49.43
CA LEU A 2 19.39 22.88 47.97
C LEU A 2 19.58 21.56 47.18
N LEU A 3 20.34 20.60 47.71
CA LEU A 3 20.57 19.28 47.07
C LEU A 3 19.29 18.44 46.95
N SER A 4 18.35 18.57 47.89
CA SER A 4 17.07 17.84 47.88
C SER A 4 16.09 18.38 46.83
N GLN A 5 16.18 19.67 46.49
CA GLN A 5 15.34 20.30 45.46
C GLN A 5 15.80 19.94 44.04
N MET A 6 17.11 19.80 43.82
CA MET A 6 17.67 19.43 42.51
C MET A 6 17.29 18.00 42.09
N GLY A 7 17.29 17.03 43.02
CA GLY A 7 16.87 15.66 42.73
C GLY A 7 15.37 15.51 42.43
N SER A 8 14.54 16.29 43.12
CA SER A 8 13.10 16.38 42.86
C SER A 8 12.80 16.91 41.45
N LEU A 9 13.53 17.94 41.01
CA LEU A 9 13.34 18.56 39.70
C LEU A 9 13.79 17.66 38.54
N GLN A 10 14.86 16.88 38.71
CA GLN A 10 15.29 15.91 37.71
C GLN A 10 14.33 14.73 37.57
N SER A 11 13.78 14.25 38.69
CA SER A 11 12.83 13.13 38.68
C SER A 11 11.50 13.50 38.01
N THR A 12 11.03 14.75 38.17
CA THR A 12 9.80 15.22 37.49
C THR A 12 10.04 15.43 35.99
N PHE A 13 11.20 15.95 35.58
CA PHE A 13 11.57 16.07 34.17
C PHE A 13 11.62 14.71 33.45
N LEU A 14 12.25 13.70 34.08
CA LEU A 14 12.29 12.34 33.54
C LEU A 14 10.89 11.72 33.40
N PHE A 15 9.99 11.97 34.36
CA PHE A 15 8.62 11.48 34.32
C PHE A 15 7.79 12.16 33.21
N LEU A 16 7.99 13.46 32.99
CA LEU A 16 7.34 14.23 31.91
C LEU A 16 7.81 13.79 30.51
N ILE A 17 9.09 13.46 30.35
CA ILE A 17 9.64 12.89 29.11
C ILE A 17 9.04 11.50 28.86
N LEU A 18 8.94 10.65 29.88
CA LEU A 18 8.32 9.33 29.78
C LEU A 18 6.85 9.44 29.35
N LEU A 19 6.08 10.35 29.97
CA LEU A 19 4.68 10.61 29.63
C LEU A 19 4.50 11.15 28.20
N HIS A 20 5.43 11.97 27.68
CA HIS A 20 5.39 12.42 26.29
C HIS A 20 5.70 11.27 25.31
N SER A 21 6.64 10.38 25.65
CA SER A 21 6.99 9.25 24.80
C SER A 21 5.88 8.19 24.67
N LEU A 22 4.98 8.07 25.66
CA LEU A 22 3.83 7.17 25.59
C LEU A 22 2.70 7.65 24.66
N ASN A 23 2.70 8.92 24.23
CA ASN A 23 1.62 9.48 23.41
C ASN A 23 1.81 9.31 21.88
N ILE A 24 2.89 8.66 21.41
CA ILE A 24 3.25 8.61 19.97
C ILE A 24 2.91 7.24 19.33
N ALA A 25 1.87 6.55 19.81
CA ALA A 25 1.35 5.34 19.15
C ALA A 25 -0.15 5.47 18.78
N ALA A 26 -0.66 6.69 18.62
CA ALA A 26 -1.97 6.90 18.01
C ALA A 26 -1.87 6.60 16.51
N PHE A 27 -2.37 5.43 16.08
CA PHE A 27 -2.66 5.13 14.68
C PHE A 27 -3.70 6.15 14.20
N LYS A 28 -3.24 7.24 13.58
CA LYS A 28 -4.12 8.22 12.97
C LYS A 28 -4.89 7.48 11.88
N ASP A 29 -6.20 7.31 12.04
CA ASP A 29 -7.05 6.68 11.03
C ASP A 29 -6.87 7.47 9.73
N GLN A 30 -6.11 6.91 8.79
CA GLN A 30 -5.79 7.59 7.54
C GLN A 30 -7.06 7.60 6.69
N ASP A 31 -7.45 8.79 6.22
CA ASP A 31 -8.58 8.95 5.33
C ASP A 31 -8.38 8.09 4.07
N TRP A 32 -9.46 7.41 3.67
CA TRP A 32 -9.48 6.62 2.44
C TRP A 32 -9.26 7.52 1.22
N LYS A 33 -8.25 7.21 0.42
CA LYS A 33 -7.95 7.87 -0.86
C LYS A 33 -8.51 7.08 -2.02
N LYS A 34 -8.95 7.76 -3.08
CA LYS A 34 -9.44 7.11 -4.30
C LYS A 34 -8.28 6.79 -5.24
N ALA A 35 -8.31 5.60 -5.83
CA ALA A 35 -7.37 5.17 -6.86
C ALA A 35 -8.04 4.15 -7.80
N THR A 36 -7.23 3.53 -8.65
CA THR A 36 -7.66 2.42 -9.49
C THR A 36 -6.77 1.21 -9.30
N ALA A 37 -7.27 0.02 -9.62
CA ALA A 37 -6.47 -1.19 -9.60
C ALA A 37 -6.75 -2.09 -10.80
N THR A 38 -5.71 -2.78 -11.25
CA THR A 38 -5.77 -3.94 -12.13
C THR A 38 -5.21 -5.16 -11.38
N PHE A 39 -5.14 -6.30 -12.07
CA PHE A 39 -4.38 -7.44 -11.60
C PHE A 39 -3.30 -7.82 -12.62
N ALA A 40 -2.15 -8.26 -12.12
CA ALA A 40 -1.09 -8.82 -12.95
C ALA A 40 -1.61 -10.07 -13.68
N LYS A 41 -1.69 -10.01 -15.01
CA LYS A 41 -2.16 -11.14 -15.85
C LYS A 41 -1.11 -12.24 -15.98
N ASP A 42 0.16 -11.89 -15.79
CA ASP A 42 1.28 -12.81 -15.93
C ASP A 42 1.52 -13.54 -14.61
N THR A 43 1.37 -14.86 -14.63
CA THR A 43 1.69 -15.75 -13.50
C THR A 43 3.19 -15.98 -13.33
N GLU A 44 4.04 -15.46 -14.23
CA GLU A 44 5.49 -15.73 -14.23
C GLU A 44 6.40 -14.48 -14.40
N GLY A 45 5.86 -13.26 -14.55
CA GLY A 45 6.66 -12.09 -14.95
C GLY A 45 6.39 -10.81 -14.15
N SER A 46 7.46 -10.14 -13.72
CA SER A 46 7.54 -8.86 -12.99
C SER A 46 7.25 -8.92 -11.48
N LEU A 47 6.00 -9.18 -11.07
CA LEU A 47 5.60 -9.01 -9.66
C LEU A 47 6.11 -10.11 -8.71
N ILE A 48 6.77 -11.14 -9.24
CA ILE A 48 6.94 -12.43 -8.54
C ILE A 48 8.38 -12.96 -8.55
N THR A 49 9.20 -12.59 -9.55
CA THR A 49 10.54 -13.17 -9.73
C THR A 49 11.68 -12.28 -9.24
N GLU A 50 11.62 -10.96 -9.40
CA GLU A 50 12.64 -10.04 -8.86
C GLU A 50 12.07 -8.74 -8.26
N GLY A 51 10.98 -8.19 -8.82
CA GLY A 51 10.33 -6.96 -8.38
C GLY A 51 11.25 -5.72 -8.35
N ALA A 52 10.72 -4.53 -8.62
CA ALA A 52 11.50 -3.30 -8.58
C ALA A 52 12.02 -2.94 -7.17
N CYS A 53 11.56 -3.64 -6.13
CA CYS A 53 12.04 -3.49 -4.76
C CYS A 53 13.23 -4.41 -4.40
N GLY A 54 13.63 -5.34 -5.27
CA GLY A 54 14.84 -6.15 -5.09
C GLY A 54 14.78 -7.16 -3.93
N TYR A 55 13.59 -7.68 -3.62
CA TYR A 55 13.39 -8.67 -2.55
C TYR A 55 13.72 -10.11 -2.98
N GLY A 56 14.11 -10.33 -4.24
CA GLY A 56 14.37 -11.66 -4.79
C GLY A 56 13.09 -12.43 -5.11
N ASP A 57 13.14 -13.75 -5.04
CA ASP A 57 12.01 -14.63 -5.38
C ASP A 57 10.84 -14.47 -4.38
N LEU A 58 9.77 -13.81 -4.83
CA LEU A 58 8.57 -13.53 -4.05
C LEU A 58 7.62 -14.74 -3.96
N HIS A 59 7.94 -15.89 -4.57
CA HIS A 59 7.26 -17.16 -4.25
C HIS A 59 7.75 -17.75 -2.91
N LYS A 60 8.98 -17.48 -2.51
CA LYS A 60 9.56 -17.96 -1.24
C LYS A 60 9.21 -17.06 -0.06
N ALA A 61 8.98 -15.78 -0.32
CA ALA A 61 8.41 -14.88 0.65
C ALA A 61 6.89 -14.88 0.51
N SER A 62 6.13 -14.90 1.60
CA SER A 62 4.65 -14.88 1.58
C SER A 62 4.02 -13.66 0.88
N TYR A 63 4.82 -12.76 0.31
CA TYR A 63 4.42 -11.59 -0.45
C TYR A 63 3.68 -11.93 -1.76
N GLY A 64 3.97 -13.03 -2.45
CA GLY A 64 3.40 -13.31 -3.78
C GLY A 64 1.86 -13.34 -3.85
N LYS A 65 1.16 -13.59 -2.73
CA LYS A 65 -0.31 -13.50 -2.65
C LYS A 65 -0.82 -12.10 -2.35
N HIS A 66 -0.05 -11.27 -1.66
CA HIS A 66 -0.42 -9.94 -1.20
C HIS A 66 0.57 -8.89 -1.69
N SER A 67 1.09 -9.05 -2.91
CA SER A 67 2.01 -8.12 -3.56
C SER A 67 1.25 -7.11 -4.39
N VAL A 68 1.82 -5.91 -4.52
CA VAL A 68 1.33 -4.88 -5.41
C VAL A 68 2.46 -4.12 -6.10
N GLY A 69 2.25 -3.86 -7.38
CA GLY A 69 3.03 -2.94 -8.19
C GLY A 69 2.40 -1.55 -8.13
N LEU A 70 3.20 -0.53 -7.82
CA LEU A 70 2.71 0.84 -7.69
C LEU A 70 2.98 1.65 -8.95
N SER A 71 2.04 2.50 -9.37
CA SER A 71 2.28 3.46 -10.45
C SER A 71 3.38 4.47 -10.09
N THR A 72 3.88 5.19 -11.09
CA THR A 72 5.00 6.16 -10.94
C THR A 72 4.83 7.12 -9.77
N ILE A 73 3.63 7.69 -9.59
CA ILE A 73 3.37 8.67 -8.54
C ILE A 73 3.38 8.05 -7.13
N LEU A 74 3.00 6.78 -7.01
CA LEU A 74 2.94 6.04 -5.74
C LEU A 74 4.25 5.32 -5.41
N PHE A 75 4.96 4.81 -6.42
CA PHE A 75 6.24 4.12 -6.25
C PHE A 75 7.35 5.07 -5.80
N ASN A 76 7.29 6.32 -6.26
CA ASN A 76 8.20 7.40 -5.87
C ASN A 76 9.68 6.99 -5.84
N ARG A 77 10.17 6.48 -6.98
CA ARG A 77 11.57 6.00 -7.13
C ARG A 77 11.97 4.94 -6.09
N GLY A 78 11.04 4.08 -5.70
CA GLY A 78 11.26 2.99 -4.76
C GLY A 78 11.18 3.39 -3.29
N SER A 79 10.93 4.67 -2.97
CA SER A 79 10.83 5.12 -1.57
C SER A 79 9.65 4.51 -0.81
N THR A 80 8.73 3.86 -1.52
CA THR A 80 7.54 3.21 -0.95
C THR A 80 7.63 1.68 -0.94
N CYS A 81 8.75 1.10 -1.39
CA CYS A 81 9.00 -0.33 -1.27
C CYS A 81 8.84 -0.80 0.19
N GLY A 82 8.12 -1.90 0.38
CA GLY A 82 7.83 -2.49 1.69
C GLY A 82 6.67 -1.83 2.45
N ALA A 83 6.11 -0.72 1.95
CA ALA A 83 4.92 -0.13 2.54
C ALA A 83 3.71 -1.06 2.36
N CYS A 84 2.86 -1.15 3.39
CA CYS A 84 1.59 -1.84 3.31
C CYS A 84 0.46 -0.86 2.97
N TYR A 85 -0.52 -1.36 2.23
CA TYR A 85 -1.71 -0.63 1.86
C TYR A 85 -2.93 -1.50 2.12
N GLU A 86 -3.91 -0.95 2.82
CA GLU A 86 -5.25 -1.53 2.87
C GLU A 86 -6.05 -1.00 1.69
N ILE A 87 -6.64 -1.89 0.90
CA ILE A 87 -7.31 -1.58 -0.36
C ILE A 87 -8.70 -2.22 -0.38
N ARG A 88 -9.72 -1.51 -0.87
CA ARG A 88 -11.06 -2.05 -1.11
C ARG A 88 -11.64 -1.59 -2.44
N CYS A 89 -12.38 -2.46 -3.10
CA CYS A 89 -13.17 -2.12 -4.29
C CYS A 89 -14.41 -1.31 -3.88
N VAL A 90 -14.69 -0.22 -4.59
CA VAL A 90 -15.83 0.67 -4.31
C VAL A 90 -16.61 0.97 -5.59
N ASP A 91 -17.76 1.63 -5.48
CA ASP A 91 -18.46 2.26 -6.60
C ASP A 91 -18.83 1.35 -7.80
N HIS A 92 -18.80 0.01 -7.68
CA HIS A 92 -19.19 -0.89 -8.78
C HIS A 92 -19.76 -2.25 -8.35
N ILE A 93 -21.09 -2.40 -8.42
CA ILE A 93 -21.82 -3.60 -7.95
C ILE A 93 -21.51 -4.89 -8.71
N LEU A 94 -21.16 -4.80 -9.99
CA LEU A 94 -20.89 -5.99 -10.81
C LEU A 94 -19.46 -6.51 -10.62
N TRP A 95 -18.52 -5.64 -10.23
CA TRP A 95 -17.10 -5.95 -10.17
C TRP A 95 -16.65 -6.20 -8.73
N CYS A 96 -17.06 -5.35 -7.79
CA CYS A 96 -16.68 -5.52 -6.40
C CYS A 96 -17.33 -6.75 -5.78
N VAL A 97 -16.62 -7.36 -4.83
CA VAL A 97 -17.17 -8.41 -3.97
C VAL A 97 -18.21 -7.80 -3.02
N LEU A 98 -19.29 -8.53 -2.76
CA LEU A 98 -20.39 -8.07 -1.91
C LEU A 98 -19.86 -7.74 -0.49
N GLY A 99 -20.30 -6.60 0.05
CA GLY A 99 -19.82 -6.10 1.35
C GLY A 99 -18.52 -5.28 1.27
N SER A 100 -17.94 -5.12 0.08
CA SER A 100 -16.70 -4.36 -0.16
C SER A 100 -15.59 -4.69 0.84
N PRO A 101 -15.18 -5.98 0.95
CA PRO A 101 -14.07 -6.35 1.82
C PRO A 101 -12.79 -5.61 1.40
N SER A 102 -11.87 -5.46 2.35
CA SER A 102 -10.53 -4.94 2.11
C SER A 102 -9.48 -6.04 2.14
N VAL A 103 -8.37 -5.79 1.45
CA VAL A 103 -7.17 -6.62 1.46
C VAL A 103 -5.96 -5.75 1.81
N ILE A 104 -5.02 -6.30 2.57
CA ILE A 104 -3.74 -5.64 2.85
C ILE A 104 -2.70 -6.19 1.89
N VAL A 105 -2.00 -5.30 1.19
CA VAL A 105 -0.94 -5.65 0.24
C VAL A 105 0.35 -4.90 0.54
N THR A 106 1.48 -5.49 0.19
CA THR A 106 2.81 -4.91 0.32
C THR A 106 3.33 -4.45 -1.04
N ALA A 107 3.79 -3.21 -1.11
CA ALA A 107 4.47 -2.67 -2.27
C ALA A 107 5.80 -3.41 -2.49
N THR A 108 5.87 -4.15 -3.58
CA THR A 108 6.99 -5.06 -3.90
C THR A 108 7.52 -4.83 -5.32
N ASP A 109 6.77 -4.12 -6.15
CA ASP A 109 7.16 -3.85 -7.53
C ASP A 109 6.73 -2.44 -7.97
N PHE A 110 7.15 -2.09 -9.17
CA PHE A 110 6.81 -0.88 -9.89
C PHE A 110 5.94 -1.27 -11.09
N CYS A 111 4.77 -0.64 -11.23
CA CYS A 111 3.98 -0.75 -12.45
C CYS A 111 4.48 0.29 -13.47
N PRO A 112 5.18 -0.13 -14.55
CA PRO A 112 5.75 0.79 -15.51
C PRO A 112 4.66 1.50 -16.33
N PRO A 113 4.84 2.79 -16.66
CA PRO A 113 3.92 3.52 -17.53
C PRO A 113 4.03 3.01 -18.97
N ASN A 114 2.91 3.04 -19.70
CA ASN A 114 2.82 2.83 -21.13
C ASN A 114 2.25 4.08 -21.80
N TYR A 115 3.12 5.02 -22.15
CA TYR A 115 2.72 6.30 -22.78
C TYR A 115 2.28 6.17 -24.24
N GLY A 116 2.43 5.00 -24.86
CA GLY A 116 1.86 4.71 -26.18
C GLY A 116 0.35 4.45 -26.14
N LEU A 117 -0.21 4.23 -24.95
CA LEU A 117 -1.63 3.97 -24.72
C LEU A 117 -2.27 5.05 -23.86
N SER A 118 -3.57 5.28 -24.07
CA SER A 118 -4.32 6.22 -23.25
C SER A 118 -4.54 5.67 -21.84
N ILE A 119 -4.74 6.57 -20.89
CA ILE A 119 -5.01 6.24 -19.48
C ILE A 119 -6.28 5.40 -19.29
N ASP A 120 -7.19 5.39 -20.28
CA ASP A 120 -8.43 4.64 -20.27
C ASP A 120 -8.38 3.36 -21.12
N TYR A 121 -7.23 3.09 -21.74
CA TYR A 121 -7.06 1.93 -22.63
C TYR A 121 -5.63 1.38 -22.57
N GLY A 122 -5.23 0.89 -21.40
CA GLY A 122 -3.95 0.19 -21.20
C GLY A 122 -2.80 1.04 -20.64
N GLY A 123 -2.94 2.37 -20.62
CA GLY A 123 -2.01 3.30 -19.95
C GLY A 123 -2.28 3.46 -18.46
N TRP A 124 -2.64 2.38 -17.75
CA TRP A 124 -3.18 2.43 -16.38
C TRP A 124 -2.24 3.06 -15.35
N CYS A 125 -0.94 2.83 -15.50
CA CYS A 125 0.11 3.29 -14.58
C CYS A 125 0.75 4.62 -15.01
N ASN A 126 0.20 5.28 -16.04
CA ASN A 126 0.68 6.56 -16.53
C ASN A 126 0.47 7.66 -15.49
N PHE A 127 1.49 8.48 -15.29
CA PHE A 127 1.38 9.69 -14.48
C PHE A 127 0.27 10.61 -15.01
N PRO A 128 -0.55 11.27 -14.15
CA PRO A 128 -0.49 11.31 -12.68
C PRO A 128 -1.38 10.29 -11.96
N ARG A 129 -1.78 9.18 -12.60
CA ARG A 129 -2.74 8.24 -12.00
C ARG A 129 -2.14 7.50 -10.81
N GLU A 130 -2.81 7.58 -9.66
CA GLU A 130 -2.61 6.64 -8.56
C GLU A 130 -3.24 5.29 -8.96
N HIS A 131 -2.39 4.28 -9.15
CA HIS A 131 -2.80 2.97 -9.63
C HIS A 131 -2.02 1.85 -8.94
N PHE A 132 -2.72 0.74 -8.69
CA PHE A 132 -2.23 -0.45 -8.02
C PHE A 132 -2.40 -1.67 -8.93
N GLU A 133 -1.31 -2.28 -9.36
CA GLU A 133 -1.33 -3.56 -10.06
C GLU A 133 -1.21 -4.70 -9.04
N LEU A 134 -2.35 -5.27 -8.66
CA LEU A 134 -2.41 -6.27 -7.59
C LEU A 134 -1.97 -7.65 -8.09
N SER A 135 -1.47 -8.49 -7.19
CA SER A 135 -1.43 -9.93 -7.43
C SER A 135 -2.85 -10.45 -7.77
N GLN A 136 -2.94 -11.53 -8.55
CA GLN A 136 -4.24 -12.13 -8.87
C GLN A 136 -4.99 -12.64 -7.63
N ALA A 137 -4.26 -13.03 -6.59
CA ALA A 137 -4.84 -13.51 -5.34
C ALA A 137 -5.48 -12.35 -4.58
N ALA A 138 -4.73 -11.26 -4.33
CA ALA A 138 -5.24 -10.09 -3.64
C ALA A 138 -6.40 -9.42 -4.39
N PHE A 139 -6.33 -9.35 -5.72
CA PHE A 139 -7.43 -8.80 -6.51
C PHE A 139 -8.73 -9.60 -6.35
N ALA A 140 -8.63 -10.93 -6.33
CA ALA A 140 -9.79 -11.82 -6.22
C ALA A 140 -10.52 -11.72 -4.86
N GLU A 141 -9.86 -11.18 -3.83
CA GLU A 141 -10.48 -10.94 -2.52
C GLU A 141 -11.44 -9.74 -2.55
N ILE A 142 -11.17 -8.74 -3.40
CA ILE A 142 -11.95 -7.48 -3.43
C ILE A 142 -12.79 -7.32 -4.69
N ALA A 143 -12.48 -8.01 -5.78
CA ALA A 143 -13.18 -7.89 -7.05
C ALA A 143 -13.16 -9.15 -7.93
N LYS A 144 -14.12 -9.24 -8.85
CA LYS A 144 -14.22 -10.30 -9.85
C LYS A 144 -13.26 -10.01 -11.01
N ARG A 145 -12.47 -10.99 -11.42
CA ARG A 145 -11.51 -10.94 -12.56
C ARG A 145 -12.14 -10.80 -13.96
N LYS A 146 -13.34 -10.23 -14.06
CA LYS A 146 -14.00 -9.85 -15.33
C LYS A 146 -13.76 -8.39 -15.70
N ALA A 147 -13.34 -7.56 -14.74
CA ALA A 147 -13.01 -6.16 -14.98
C ALA A 147 -11.53 -6.02 -15.33
N ASP A 148 -11.21 -5.25 -16.37
CA ASP A 148 -9.82 -4.90 -16.70
C ASP A 148 -9.23 -3.89 -15.71
N ILE A 149 -10.07 -3.01 -15.16
CA ILE A 149 -9.72 -2.01 -14.15
C ILE A 149 -10.90 -1.79 -13.20
N ILE A 150 -10.63 -1.61 -11.91
CA ILE A 150 -11.65 -1.34 -10.89
C ILE A 150 -11.34 -0.03 -10.15
N PRO A 151 -12.38 0.73 -9.76
CA PRO A 151 -12.23 1.81 -8.79
C PRO A 151 -12.01 1.24 -7.39
N ILE A 152 -11.03 1.80 -6.67
CA ILE A 152 -10.69 1.39 -5.31
C ILE A 152 -10.60 2.59 -4.37
N GLN A 153 -10.67 2.30 -3.09
CA GLN A 153 -10.13 3.15 -2.04
C GLN A 153 -8.94 2.48 -1.38
N TYR A 154 -7.96 3.26 -0.96
CA TYR A 154 -6.80 2.76 -0.22
C TYR A 154 -6.40 3.68 0.94
N ARG A 155 -5.67 3.11 1.91
CA ARG A 155 -4.95 3.83 2.96
C ARG A 155 -3.64 3.10 3.31
N ARG A 156 -2.73 3.77 4.01
CA ARG A 156 -1.43 3.22 4.45
C ARG A 156 -1.44 2.97 5.94
#